data_AF-A0A1H7CH66-F1
#
_entry.id   AF-A0A1H7CH66-F1
#
_cell.length_a   1.000
_cell.length_b   1.000
_cell.length_c   1.000
_cell.angle_alpha   90.00
_cell.angle_beta   90.00
_cell.angle_gamma   90.00
#
_symmetry.space_group_name_H-M   'P 1'
#
loop_
_entity.id
_entity.type
_entity.pdbx_description
1 polymer ?
#
loop_
_entity_poly.entity_id
_entity_poly.type
_entity_poly.pdbx_seq_one_letter_code
_entity_poly.pdbx_strand_id
1 'polypeptide(L)' 'MDLNELFQRHQISLERAANAASVEARHAHLELANGYARRIQEAQTMAPQKVAPQTIAPQPVPRQSGGGGMRA' A
#
# COMPACT_ATOMS: atom_id res chain seq x y z
N MET A 1 5.03 -16.27 -7.36
CA MET A 1 5.00 -14.94 -6.72
C MET A 1 4.48 -15.18 -5.33
N ASP A 2 5.25 -14.84 -4.30
CA ASP A 2 4.76 -14.95 -2.93
C ASP A 2 3.72 -13.86 -2.63
N LEU A 3 3.03 -14.00 -1.50
CA LEU A 3 1.97 -13.08 -1.10
C LEU A 3 2.50 -11.64 -0.87
N ASN A 4 3.74 -11.50 -0.41
CA ASN A 4 4.35 -10.21 -0.14
C ASN A 4 4.63 -9.45 -1.44
N GLU A 5 5.17 -10.14 -2.45
CA GLU A 5 5.39 -9.57 -3.78
C GLU A 5 4.07 -9.18 -4.46
N LEU A 6 3.01 -9.98 -4.29
CA LEU A 6 1.67 -9.63 -4.78
C LEU A 6 1.13 -8.33 -4.13
N PHE A 7 1.29 -8.18 -2.82
CA PHE A 7 0.91 -6.96 -2.12
C PHE A 7 1.71 -5.74 -2.58
N GLN A 8 3.03 -5.87 -2.69
CA GLN A 8 3.89 -4.78 -3.17
C GLN A 8 3.47 -4.32 -4.57
N ARG A 9 3.25 -5.25 -5.51
CA ARG A 9 2.82 -4.90 -6.87
C ARG A 9 1.43 -4.27 -6.90
N HIS A 10 0.51 -4.76 -6.08
CA HIS A 10 -0.82 -4.15 -5.93
C HIS A 10 -0.73 -2.68 -5.47
N GLN A 11 0.05 -2.39 -4.43
CA GLN A 11 0.24 -1.03 -3.94
C GLN A 11 0.87 -0.11 -4.99
N ILE A 12 1.92 -0.57 -5.68
CA ILE A 12 2.56 0.20 -6.76
C ILE A 12 1.56 0.52 -7.88
N SER A 13 0.71 -0.44 -8.26
CA SER A 13 -0.32 -0.20 -9.28
C SER A 13 -1.35 0.84 -8.83
N LEU A 14 -1.76 0.83 -7.55
CA LEU A 14 -2.67 1.85 -7.01
C LEU A 14 -2.01 3.23 -6.97
N GLU A 15 -0.75 3.33 -6.53
CA GLU A 15 -0.01 4.60 -6.54
C GLU A 15 0.15 5.16 -7.94
N ARG A 16 0.45 4.31 -8.92
CA ARG A 16 0.54 4.71 -10.33
C ARG A 16 -0.81 5.16 -10.88
N ALA A 17 -1.91 4.51 -10.50
CA ALA A 17 -3.25 4.94 -10.90
C ALA A 17 -3.60 6.32 -10.31
N ALA A 18 -3.20 6.59 -9.06
CA ALA A 18 -3.41 7.88 -8.40
C ALA A 18 -2.60 9.02 -9.03
N ASN A 19 -1.40 8.72 -9.54
CA ASN A 19 -0.50 9.68 -10.17
C ASN A 19 -0.59 9.69 -11.72
N ALA A 20 -1.56 9.00 -12.30
CA ALA A 20 -1.68 8.88 -13.75
C ALA A 20 -2.04 10.23 -14.39
N ALA A 21 -1.33 10.58 -15.47
CA ALA A 21 -1.55 11.83 -16.21
C ALA A 21 -2.81 11.78 -17.11
N SER A 22 -3.37 10.59 -17.36
CA SER A 22 -4.57 10.41 -18.19
C SER A 22 -5.56 9.41 -17.58
N VAL A 23 -6.81 9.50 -18.02
CA VAL A 23 -7.89 8.61 -17.60
C VAL A 23 -7.59 7.18 -18.06
N GLU A 24 -7.08 7.00 -19.26
CA GLU A 24 -6.71 5.70 -19.83
C GLU A 24 -5.57 5.05 -19.04
N ALA A 25 -4.53 5.82 -18.70
CA ALA A 25 -3.42 5.34 -17.88
C ALA A 25 -3.90 4.95 -16.47
N ARG A 26 -4.78 5.77 -15.89
CA ARG A 26 -5.43 5.45 -14.61
C ARG A 26 -6.20 4.13 -14.69
N HIS A 27 -7.01 3.94 -15.72
CA HIS A 27 -7.77 2.71 -15.94
C HIS A 27 -6.86 1.49 -16.09
N ALA A 28 -5.83 1.57 -16.93
CA ALA A 28 -4.87 0.48 -17.11
C ALA A 28 -4.18 0.08 -15.79
N HIS A 29 -3.77 1.06 -14.97
CA HIS A 29 -3.17 0.78 -13.66
C HIS A 29 -4.16 0.18 -12.66
N LEU A 30 -5.43 0.59 -12.70
CA LEU A 30 -6.49 0.00 -11.87
C LEU A 30 -6.80 -1.45 -12.27
N GLU A 31 -6.82 -1.76 -13.58
CA GLU A 31 -7.01 -3.13 -14.05
C GLU A 31 -5.89 -4.06 -13.56
N LEU A 32 -4.63 -3.59 -13.60
CA LEU A 32 -3.51 -4.32 -13.02
C LEU A 32 -3.68 -4.52 -11.51
N ALA A 33 -4.06 -3.47 -10.77
CA ALA A 33 -4.30 -3.56 -9.33
C ALA A 33 -5.39 -4.60 -9.01
N ASN A 34 -6.49 -4.61 -9.78
CA ASN A 34 -7.57 -5.59 -9.64
C ASN A 34 -7.09 -7.01 -9.93
N GLY A 35 -6.24 -7.21 -10.94
CA GLY A 35 -5.61 -8.50 -11.23
C GLY A 35 -4.76 -9.01 -10.06
N TYR A 36 -3.99 -8.13 -9.41
CA TYR A 36 -3.23 -8.50 -8.21
C TYR A 36 -4.14 -8.78 -7.02
N ALA A 37 -5.21 -8.00 -6.80
CA ALA A 37 -6.17 -8.23 -5.72
C ALA A 37 -6.82 -9.62 -5.81
N ARG A 38 -7.19 -10.06 -7.01
CA ARG A 38 -7.71 -11.41 -7.25
C ARG A 38 -6.70 -12.49 -6.88
N ARG A 39 -5.44 -12.34 -7.31
CA ARG A 39 -4.36 -13.30 -6.98
C ARG A 39 -4.05 -13.35 -5.49
N ILE A 40 -4.16 -12.22 -4.79
CA ILE A 40 -4.02 -12.13 -3.32
C ILE A 40 -5.14 -12.95 -2.67
N GLN A 41 -6.39 -12.79 -3.10
CA GLN A 41 -7.51 -13.57 -2.58
C GLN A 41 -7.31 -15.07 -2.83
N GLU A 42 -6.94 -15.46 -4.05
CA GLU A 42 -6.65 -16.85 -4.40
C GLU A 42 -5.55 -17.43 -3.49
N ALA A 43 -4.45 -16.71 -3.31
CA ALA A 43 -3.35 -17.12 -2.44
C ALA A 43 -3.75 -17.22 -0.95
N GLN A 44 -4.62 -16.31 -0.46
CA GLN A 44 -5.14 -16.34 0.91
C GLN A 44 -6.09 -17.50 1.15
N THR A 45 -6.90 -17.89 0.16
CA THR A 45 -7.81 -19.04 0.28
C THR A 45 -7.08 -20.37 0.25
N MET A 46 -5.92 -20.43 -0.41
CA MET A 46 -5.17 -21.67 -0.63
C MET A 46 -4.16 -21.96 0.49
N ALA A 47 -3.79 -20.96 1.29
CA ALA A 47 -3.00 -21.15 2.49
C ALA A 47 -3.93 -21.31 3.71
N PRO A 48 -3.97 -22.48 4.39
CA PRO A 48 -4.28 -22.40 5.81
C PRO A 48 -3.11 -21.66 6.44
N GLN A 49 -3.37 -20.55 7.15
CA GLN A 49 -2.62 -20.02 8.31
C GLN A 49 -2.44 -18.48 8.31
N LYS A 50 -2.88 -17.91 9.43
CA LYS A 50 -2.21 -16.86 10.24
C LYS A 50 -1.86 -15.53 9.53
N VAL A 51 -2.88 -14.83 9.05
CA VAL A 51 -2.77 -13.37 8.92
C VAL A 51 -2.94 -12.73 10.29
N ALA A 52 -1.82 -12.48 10.99
CA ALA A 52 -1.83 -11.40 11.97
C ALA A 52 -2.25 -10.13 11.23
N PRO A 53 -3.23 -9.35 11.72
CA PRO A 53 -3.68 -8.17 11.03
C PRO A 53 -2.47 -7.26 10.82
N GLN A 54 -2.11 -7.05 9.56
CA GLN A 54 -1.17 -6.03 9.15
C GLN A 54 -1.87 -4.71 9.46
N THR A 55 -1.84 -4.33 10.73
CA THR A 55 -2.29 -3.05 11.21
C THR A 55 -1.38 -2.06 10.52
N ILE A 56 -1.90 -1.42 9.49
CA ILE A 56 -1.32 -0.21 8.92
C ILE A 56 -1.46 0.84 10.03
N ALA A 57 -0.61 0.72 11.06
CA ALA A 57 -0.54 1.72 12.10
C ALA A 57 -0.08 2.99 11.41
N PRO A 58 -0.80 4.12 11.54
CA PRO A 58 -0.29 5.38 11.07
C PRO A 58 1.07 5.59 11.75
N GLN A 59 2.14 5.67 10.95
CA GLN A 59 3.47 5.94 11.46
C GLN A 59 3.39 7.21 12.31
N PRO A 60 3.85 7.21 13.57
CA PRO A 60 3.84 8.41 14.38
C PRO A 60 4.79 9.42 13.71
N VAL A 61 4.22 10.48 13.15
CA VAL A 61 4.99 11.66 12.73
C VAL A 61 5.80 12.14 13.94
N PRO A 62 7.13 12.25 13.87
CA PRO A 62 7.89 12.84 14.97
C PRO A 62 7.45 14.30 15.11
N ARG A 63 6.75 14.63 16.19
CA ARG A 63 6.51 16.03 16.59
C ARG A 63 7.87 16.66 16.77
N GLN A 64 8.25 17.53 15.84
CA GLN A 64 9.39 18.41 15.98
C GLN A 64 9.10 19.32 17.18
N SER A 65 9.63 18.93 18.33
CA SER A 65 9.49 19.67 19.58
C SER A 65 10.17 21.02 19.37
N GLY A 66 9.37 22.08 19.34
CA GLY A 66 9.86 23.44 19.23
C GLY A 66 10.81 23.74 20.38
N GLY A 67 12.09 23.89 20.06
CA GLY A 67 13.11 24.40 20.96
C GLY A 67 12.90 25.89 21.20
N GLY A 68 11.91 26.21 22.04
CA GLY A 68 11.82 27.49 22.70
C GLY A 68 12.96 27.60 23.71
N GLY A 69 14.02 28.31 23.32
CA GLY A 69 15.15 28.67 24.17
C GLY A 69 15.37 30.17 24.13
N MET A 70 14.38 30.94 24.60
CA MET A 70 14.54 32.36 24.91
C MET A 70 15.07 32.46 26.34
N ARG A 71 16.26 33.06 26.51
CA ARG A 71 16.88 33.61 27.74
C ARG A 71 18.36 33.88 27.46
N ALA A 72 18.98 34.98 27.88
CA ALA A 72 18.60 36.22 28.53
C ALA A 72 19.68 37.25 28.11
#